data_AF-A0A962E6R0-F1
#
_entry.id   AF-A0A962E6R0-F1
#
_cell.length_a   1.000
_cell.length_b   1.000
_cell.length_c   1.000
_cell.angle_alpha   90.00
_cell.angle_beta   90.00
_cell.angle_gamma   90.00
#
_symmetry.space_group_name_H-M   'P 1'
#
loop_
_entity.id
_entity.type
_entity.pdbx_description
1 polymer ?
#
loop_
_entity_poly.entity_id
_entity_poly.type
_entity_poly.pdbx_seq_one_letter_code
_entity_poly.pdbx_strand_id
1 'polypeptide(L)'
;MSTLIHDSALEALAYPFDTGRLEWAEGGQTLFLGARIGPSMVGRAPGRFVQWFKPSFDLVVQAGWIAEQEPAERFPLVLLLPPRQREHARALYVHAVDRLAP
;
A
#
# COMPACT_ATOMS: atom_id res chain seq x y z
N MET A 1 14.17 10.70 -20.35
CA MET A 1 14.19 9.21 -20.40
C MET A 1 14.19 8.69 -18.98
N SER A 2 13.05 8.75 -18.27
CA SER A 2 12.94 8.13 -16.96
C SER A 2 12.73 6.64 -17.18
N THR A 3 13.78 5.87 -16.95
CA THR A 3 13.69 4.43 -16.71
C THR A 3 12.50 4.20 -15.80
N LEU A 4 11.49 3.46 -16.26
CA LEU A 4 10.47 2.91 -15.38
C LEU A 4 11.24 2.10 -14.34
N ILE A 5 11.41 2.67 -13.14
CA ILE A 5 12.14 2.03 -12.07
C ILE A 5 11.36 0.77 -11.75
N HIS A 6 11.89 -0.37 -12.21
CA HIS A 6 11.35 -1.69 -11.92
C HIS A 6 11.38 -1.85 -10.41
N ASP A 7 10.19 -1.98 -9.82
CA ASP A 7 10.01 -2.01 -8.38
C ASP A 7 9.60 -3.42 -7.99
N SER A 8 10.59 -4.32 -7.96
CA SER A 8 10.34 -5.74 -7.74
C SER A 8 9.59 -6.01 -6.43
N ALA A 9 9.71 -5.13 -5.44
CA ALA A 9 9.00 -5.26 -4.17
C ALA A 9 7.50 -4.94 -4.34
N LEU A 10 7.16 -3.86 -5.05
CA LEU A 10 5.77 -3.52 -5.35
C LEU A 10 5.15 -4.48 -6.38
N GLU A 11 5.93 -5.00 -7.31
CA GLU A 11 5.51 -6.06 -8.24
C GLU A 11 5.21 -7.36 -7.50
N ALA A 12 6.05 -7.76 -6.54
CA ALA A 12 5.78 -8.91 -5.69
C ALA A 12 4.51 -8.73 -4.84
N LEU A 13 4.23 -7.50 -4.38
CA LEU A 13 2.99 -7.18 -3.65
C LEU A 13 1.75 -7.29 -4.56
N ALA A 14 1.90 -6.94 -5.84
CA ALA A 14 0.84 -7.00 -6.85
C ALA A 14 0.58 -8.43 -7.39
N TYR A 15 1.60 -9.30 -7.36
CA TYR A 15 1.55 -10.64 -7.96
C TYR A 15 0.38 -11.54 -7.52
N PRO A 16 -0.03 -11.58 -6.23
CA PRO A 16 -1.19 -12.38 -5.83
C PRO A 16 -2.49 -11.95 -6.51
N PHE A 17 -2.66 -10.66 -6.80
CA PHE A 17 -3.84 -10.14 -7.51
C PHE A 17 -3.77 -10.47 -9.00
N ASP A 18 -2.60 -10.32 -9.61
CA ASP A 18 -2.39 -10.64 -11.03
C ASP A 18 -2.62 -12.11 -11.35
N THR A 19 -2.42 -12.97 -10.35
CA THR A 19 -2.62 -14.41 -10.46
C THR A 19 -3.97 -14.89 -9.93
N GLY A 20 -4.86 -13.97 -9.53
CA GLY A 20 -6.19 -14.30 -9.01
C GLY A 20 -6.19 -15.07 -7.69
N ARG A 21 -5.09 -14.99 -6.92
CA ARG A 21 -5.00 -15.60 -5.58
C ARG A 21 -5.60 -14.73 -4.49
N LEU A 22 -5.67 -13.42 -4.73
CA LEU A 22 -6.33 -12.45 -3.86
C LEU A 22 -7.21 -11.54 -4.71
N GLU A 23 -8.34 -11.14 -4.14
CA GLU A 23 -9.22 -10.13 -4.71
C GLU A 23 -8.98 -8.79 -4.00
N TRP A 24 -9.23 -7.69 -4.71
CA TRP A 24 -9.19 -6.36 -4.12
C TRP A 24 -10.41 -6.16 -3.22
N ALA A 25 -10.20 -5.57 -2.04
CA ALA A 25 -11.33 -5.15 -1.21
C ALA A 25 -12.08 -4.01 -1.91
N GLU A 26 -13.40 -4.11 -1.96
CA GLU A 26 -14.25 -3.12 -2.62
C GLU A 26 -14.22 -1.76 -1.92
N GLY A 27 -14.60 -0.70 -2.64
CA GLY A 27 -14.88 0.62 -2.04
C GLY A 27 -13.69 1.30 -1.36
N GLY A 28 -12.44 0.96 -1.71
CA GLY A 28 -11.28 1.57 -1.06
C GLY A 28 -10.89 0.93 0.26
N GLN A 29 -11.41 -0.26 0.58
CA GLN A 29 -11.17 -0.94 1.86
C GLN A 29 -9.86 -1.75 1.90
N THR A 30 -8.89 -1.40 1.06
CA THR A 30 -7.53 -1.93 1.13
C THR A 30 -6.59 -0.87 1.72
N LEU A 31 -5.89 -1.22 2.80
CA LEU A 31 -4.89 -0.36 3.43
C LEU A 31 -3.48 -0.75 2.99
N PHE A 32 -2.69 0.24 2.58
CA PHE A 32 -1.30 0.09 2.20
C PHE A 32 -0.38 0.72 3.25
N LEU A 33 0.51 -0.10 3.83
CA LEU A 33 1.48 0.31 4.85
C LEU A 33 2.92 0.16 4.32
N GLY A 34 3.70 1.24 4.38
CA GLY A 34 5.09 1.27 3.88
C GLY A 34 5.23 1.13 2.36
N ALA A 35 4.12 0.94 1.63
CA ALA A 35 4.10 0.89 0.18
C ALA A 35 4.13 2.29 -0.44
N ARG A 36 4.31 2.34 -1.76
CA ARG A 36 4.34 3.58 -2.56
C ARG A 36 3.55 3.37 -3.85
N ILE A 37 3.13 4.47 -4.47
CA ILE A 37 2.55 4.41 -5.82
C ILE A 37 3.65 4.10 -6.83
N GLY A 38 3.34 3.20 -7.76
CA GLY A 38 4.22 2.82 -8.85
C GLY A 38 3.45 2.19 -10.00
N PRO A 39 4.11 1.91 -11.14
CA PRO A 39 3.47 1.43 -12.36
C PRO A 39 2.64 0.15 -12.17
N SER A 40 3.08 -0.76 -11.29
CA SER A 40 2.36 -2.00 -11.01
C SER A 40 1.00 -1.77 -10.34
N MET A 41 0.72 -0.57 -9.80
CA MET A 41 -0.55 -0.21 -9.17
C MET A 41 -1.55 0.46 -10.11
N VAL A 42 -1.14 0.85 -11.32
CA VAL A 42 -2.01 1.56 -12.28
C VAL A 42 -3.17 0.66 -12.72
N GLY A 43 -4.39 1.20 -12.72
CA GLY A 43 -5.60 0.48 -13.16
C GLY A 43 -6.17 -0.50 -12.15
N ARG A 44 -5.62 -0.56 -10.92
CA ARG A 44 -6.16 -1.39 -9.83
C ARG A 44 -7.21 -0.64 -9.01
N ALA A 45 -7.98 -1.38 -8.22
CA ALA A 45 -9.00 -0.81 -7.35
C ALA A 45 -8.38 0.19 -6.36
N PRO A 46 -9.01 1.36 -6.14
CA PRO A 46 -8.49 2.36 -5.22
C PRO A 46 -8.37 1.78 -3.81
N GLY A 47 -7.46 2.36 -3.03
CA GLY A 47 -7.17 1.99 -1.65
C GLY A 47 -6.48 3.14 -0.94
N ARG A 48 -6.18 2.95 0.35
CA ARG A 48 -5.65 3.99 1.22
C ARG A 48 -4.19 3.76 1.51
N PHE A 49 -3.34 4.75 1.28
CA PHE A 49 -1.92 4.69 1.56
C PHE A 49 -1.58 5.49 2.80
N VAL A 50 -0.92 4.85 3.76
CA VAL A 50 -0.38 5.54 4.92
C VAL A 50 0.95 6.21 4.56
N GLN A 51 0.96 7.54 4.50
CA GLN A 51 2.12 8.35 4.12
C GLN A 51 2.34 9.52 5.08
N TRP A 52 3.48 9.51 5.77
CA TRP A 52 3.90 10.59 6.67
C TRP A 52 4.80 11.61 5.97
N PHE A 53 5.39 11.24 4.83
CA PHE A 53 6.29 12.09 4.07
C PHE A 53 5.52 12.83 2.98
N LYS A 54 5.51 14.17 3.04
CA LYS A 54 4.72 15.02 2.14
C LYS A 54 4.90 14.72 0.64
N PRO A 55 6.12 14.57 0.10
CA PRO A 55 6.27 14.22 -1.32
C PRO A 55 5.60 12.90 -1.71
N SER A 56 5.68 11.86 -0.88
CA SER A 56 5.00 10.59 -1.15
C SER A 56 3.48 10.73 -1.03
N PHE A 57 3.01 11.49 -0.04
CA PHE A 57 1.58 11.79 0.13
C PHE A 57 1.02 12.51 -1.10
N ASP A 58 1.70 13.55 -1.57
CA ASP A 58 1.28 14.33 -2.74
C ASP A 58 1.23 13.45 -4.01
N LEU A 59 2.19 12.54 -4.19
CA LEU A 59 2.19 11.59 -5.30
C LEU A 59 0.99 10.63 -5.27
N VAL A 60 0.58 10.17 -4.09
CA VAL A 60 -0.62 9.33 -3.91
C VAL A 60 -1.87 10.09 -4.33
N VAL A 61 -2.03 11.32 -3.83
CA VAL A 61 -3.18 12.17 -4.15
C VAL A 61 -3.22 12.50 -5.66
N GLN A 62 -2.08 12.85 -6.25
CA GLN A 62 -1.96 13.13 -7.69
C GLN A 62 -2.32 11.92 -8.56
N ALA A 63 -2.07 10.70 -8.07
CA ALA A 63 -2.44 9.47 -8.76
C ALA A 63 -3.93 9.10 -8.60
N GLY A 64 -4.74 9.90 -7.88
CA GLY A 64 -6.16 9.66 -7.64
C GLY A 64 -6.46 8.65 -6.52
N TRP A 65 -5.49 8.36 -5.67
CA TRP A 65 -5.62 7.45 -4.53
C TRP A 65 -5.82 8.23 -3.23
N ILE A 66 -6.27 7.54 -2.17
CA ILE A 66 -6.46 8.14 -0.86
C ILE A 66 -5.13 8.06 -0.10
N ALA A 67 -4.60 9.21 0.32
CA ALA A 67 -3.44 9.29 1.19
C ALA A 67 -3.89 9.69 2.60
N GLU A 68 -3.45 8.96 3.61
CA GLU A 68 -3.77 9.22 5.01
C GLU A 68 -2.50 9.12 5.86
N GLN A 69 -2.47 9.81 6.99
CA GLN A 69 -1.39 9.66 7.96
C GLN A 69 -1.75 8.61 9.00
N GLU A 70 -2.99 8.66 9.50
CA GLU A 70 -3.44 7.77 10.56
C GLU A 70 -4.89 7.34 10.31
N PRO A 71 -5.10 6.17 9.69
CA PRO A 71 -6.45 5.64 9.49
C PRO A 71 -7.12 5.30 10.83
N ALA A 72 -8.33 5.80 11.09
CA ALA A 72 -9.07 5.41 12.30
C ALA A 72 -9.78 4.04 12.15
N GLU A 73 -9.97 3.59 10.92
CA GLU A 73 -10.78 2.43 10.55
C GLU A 73 -9.96 1.13 10.57
N ARG A 74 -10.66 0.00 10.56
CA ARG A 74 -10.08 -1.31 10.27
C ARG A 74 -10.46 -1.77 8.86
N PHE A 75 -9.60 -2.57 8.25
CA PHE A 75 -9.65 -2.93 6.85
C PHE A 75 -9.67 -4.45 6.68
N PRO A 76 -10.51 -5.02 5.79
CA PRO A 76 -10.50 -6.44 5.47
C PRO A 76 -9.22 -6.88 4.75
N LEU A 77 -8.49 -5.96 4.13
CA LEU A 77 -7.23 -6.23 3.46
C LEU A 77 -6.18 -5.19 3.82
N VAL A 78 -5.07 -5.65 4.39
CA VAL A 78 -3.89 -4.82 4.69
C VAL A 78 -2.69 -5.36 3.92
N LEU A 79 -2.14 -4.51 3.04
CA LEU A 79 -0.96 -4.80 2.25
C LEU A 79 0.23 -4.02 2.82
N LEU A 80 1.31 -4.73 3.11
CA LEU A 80 2.48 -4.14 3.75
C LEU A 80 3.74 -4.37 2.90
N LEU A 81 4.52 -3.32 2.72
CA LEU A 81 5.84 -3.41 2.11
C LEU A 81 6.91 -3.13 3.19
N PRO A 82 7.54 -4.17 3.75
CA PRO A 82 8.41 -3.98 4.90
C PRO A 82 9.72 -3.27 4.48
N PRO A 83 10.15 -2.23 5.22
CA PRO A 83 11.42 -1.56 4.97
C PRO A 83 12.60 -2.45 5.37
N ARG A 84 13.80 -2.11 4.88
CA ARG A 84 15.03 -2.86 5.19
C ARG A 84 15.41 -2.80 6.68
N GLN A 85 14.99 -1.74 7.38
CA GLN A 85 15.28 -1.56 8.80
C GLN A 85 14.33 -2.42 9.65
N ARG A 86 14.90 -3.39 10.37
CA ARG A 86 14.14 -4.43 11.10
C ARG A 86 13.17 -3.86 12.14
N GLU A 87 13.59 -2.88 12.92
CA GLU A 87 12.71 -2.29 13.96
C GLU A 87 11.53 -1.54 13.34
N HIS A 88 11.75 -0.83 12.23
CA HIS A 88 10.68 -0.18 11.50
C HIS A 88 9.72 -1.22 10.89
N ALA A 89 10.23 -2.32 10.32
CA ALA A 89 9.39 -3.40 9.82
C ALA A 89 8.54 -4.04 10.95
N ARG A 90 9.12 -4.26 12.13
CA ARG A 90 8.40 -4.78 13.30
C ARG A 90 7.28 -3.86 13.74
N ALA A 91 7.52 -2.55 13.80
CA ALA A 91 6.50 -1.56 14.10
C ALA A 91 5.36 -1.60 13.08
N LEU A 92 5.68 -1.73 11.79
CA LEU A 92 4.67 -1.86 10.74
C LEU A 92 3.83 -3.15 10.85
N TYR A 93 4.40 -4.27 11.32
CA TYR A 93 3.63 -5.50 11.51
C TYR A 93 2.57 -5.32 12.61
N VAL A 94 2.92 -4.69 13.73
CA VAL A 94 1.96 -4.38 14.80
C VAL A 94 0.85 -3.48 14.25
N HIS A 95 1.24 -2.41 13.54
CA HIS A 95 0.27 -1.49 12.93
C HIS A 95 -0.62 -2.18 11.88
N ALA A 96 -0.09 -3.16 11.14
CA ALA A 96 -0.89 -3.94 10.19
C ALA A 96 -1.96 -4.76 10.91
N VAL A 97 -1.61 -5.43 12.01
CA VAL A 97 -2.55 -6.24 12.80
C VAL A 97 -3.60 -5.36 13.49
N ASP A 98 -3.20 -4.19 14.03
CA ASP A 98 -4.13 -3.26 14.70
C ASP A 98 -5.20 -2.71 13.74
N ARG A 99 -4.86 -2.59 12.45
CA ARG A 99 -5.75 -2.10 11.39
C ARG A 99 -6.44 -3.20 10.60
N LEU A 100 -6.12 -4.47 10.85
CA LEU A 100 -6.78 -5.58 10.17
C LEU A 100 -8.14 -5.85 10.84
N ALA A 101 -9.19 -5.96 10.02
CA ALA A 101 -10.49 -6.43 10.49
C ALA A 101 -10.42 -7.94 10.81
N PRO A 102 -11.13 -8.44 11.85
CA PRO A 102 -11.16 -9.86 12.20
C PRO A 102 -11.71 -10.77 11.09
#